data_AF-A0A3L7WRC5-F1
#
_entry.id   AF-A0A3L7WRC5-F1
#
_cell.length_a   1.000
_cell.length_b   1.000
_cell.length_c   1.000
_cell.angle_alpha   90.00
_cell.angle_beta   90.00
_cell.angle_gamma   90.00
#
_symmetry.space_group_name_H-M   'P 1'
#
loop_
_entity.id
_entity.type
_entity.pdbx_description
1 polymer ?
#
loop_
_entity_poly.entity_id
_entity_poly.type
_entity_poly.pdbx_seq_one_letter_code
_entity_poly.pdbx_strand_id
1 'polypeptide(L)'
;MISGLLGWTGSWRSRLVDGLSGDVLEIGVGTGANLPYYRAAASVSAIEPDADRAAEAHRAGQAAAQRLGIPVRVDVAPAESLPYADASFDAVVSSLVFCSVTDPRQALGEIGRVLRPGGVLWMLEHVRPQMPALARLATFVTPGWQRIAHNCHLDRPTVEVLKESGWQVEILRRRGVLVKLKAWR
;
A
#
# COMPACT_ATOMS: atom_id res chain seq x y z
N MET A 1 -11.49 -33.62 4.78
CA MET A 1 -10.21 -32.94 5.05
C MET A 1 -9.47 -32.53 3.76
N ILE A 2 -10.14 -31.85 2.81
CA ILE A 2 -9.50 -31.26 1.61
C ILE A 2 -10.17 -29.90 1.30
N SER A 3 -10.42 -29.08 2.34
CA SER A 3 -11.04 -27.75 2.19
C SER A 3 -10.07 -26.60 2.50
N GLY A 4 -8.94 -26.88 3.17
CA GLY A 4 -7.95 -25.87 3.54
C GLY A 4 -6.99 -25.43 2.42
N LEU A 5 -6.94 -26.13 1.28
CA LEU A 5 -6.01 -25.81 0.18
C LEU A 5 -6.60 -24.87 -0.89
N LEU A 6 -7.92 -24.77 -1.03
CA LEU A 6 -8.58 -23.94 -2.04
C LEU A 6 -8.98 -22.53 -1.57
N GLY A 7 -8.78 -22.18 -0.29
CA GLY A 7 -8.98 -20.81 0.19
C GLY A 7 -7.95 -19.80 -0.35
N TRP A 8 -6.95 -20.25 -1.13
CA TRP A 8 -5.77 -19.48 -1.55
C TRP A 8 -5.86 -18.84 -2.95
N THR A 9 -6.81 -19.22 -3.81
CA THR A 9 -6.84 -18.79 -5.23
C THR A 9 -7.41 -17.39 -5.48
N GLY A 10 -7.91 -16.69 -4.45
CA GLY A 10 -8.13 -15.25 -4.53
C GLY A 10 -6.79 -14.50 -4.56
N SER A 11 -6.59 -13.63 -5.55
CA SER A 11 -5.46 -12.71 -5.61
C SER A 11 -5.36 -11.96 -4.28
N TRP A 12 -4.28 -12.14 -3.53
CA TRP A 12 -3.88 -11.31 -2.39
C TRP A 12 -4.15 -9.80 -2.57
N ARG A 13 -4.07 -9.29 -3.80
CA ARG A 13 -4.50 -7.93 -4.18
C ARG A 13 -6.00 -7.72 -3.99
N SER A 14 -6.82 -8.62 -4.54
CA SER A 14 -8.28 -8.53 -4.37
C SER A 14 -8.63 -8.55 -2.89
N ARG A 15 -8.06 -9.46 -2.10
CA ARG A 15 -8.33 -9.54 -0.65
C ARG A 15 -7.82 -8.33 0.15
N LEU A 16 -6.92 -7.51 -0.38
CA LEU A 16 -6.49 -6.30 0.33
C LEU A 16 -7.54 -5.20 0.25
N VAL A 17 -8.15 -5.06 -0.94
CA VAL A 17 -9.04 -3.94 -1.26
C VAL A 17 -10.52 -4.33 -1.31
N ASP A 18 -10.82 -5.61 -1.18
CA ASP A 18 -12.18 -6.15 -1.14
C ASP A 18 -12.97 -5.51 0.00
N GLY A 19 -14.15 -5.00 -0.32
CA GLY A 19 -15.03 -4.33 0.64
C GLY A 19 -14.62 -2.92 1.06
N LEU A 20 -13.53 -2.35 0.53
CA LEU A 20 -13.21 -0.94 0.77
C LEU A 20 -14.22 -0.06 0.04
N SER A 21 -14.96 0.74 0.81
CA SER A 21 -16.01 1.64 0.32
C SER A 21 -15.63 3.10 0.50
N GLY A 22 -16.31 3.98 -0.24
CA GLY A 22 -16.08 5.43 -0.17
C GLY A 22 -14.93 5.88 -1.08
N ASP A 23 -14.32 7.02 -0.75
CA ASP A 23 -13.20 7.58 -1.51
C ASP A 23 -11.90 6.93 -1.05
N VAL A 24 -11.24 6.22 -1.98
CA VAL A 24 -10.04 5.44 -1.68
C VAL A 24 -8.81 6.05 -2.36
N LEU A 25 -7.70 6.15 -1.64
CA LEU A 25 -6.39 6.52 -2.17
C LEU A 25 -5.44 5.31 -2.19
N GLU A 26 -4.91 4.94 -3.36
CA GLU A 26 -3.79 3.98 -3.47
C GLU A 26 -2.44 4.71 -3.54
N ILE A 27 -1.55 4.38 -2.61
CA ILE A 27 -0.16 4.83 -2.58
C ILE A 27 0.71 3.88 -3.40
N GLY A 28 1.53 4.42 -4.32
CA GLY A 28 2.46 3.65 -5.15
C GLY A 28 1.76 2.62 -6.03
N VAL A 29 0.85 3.09 -6.89
CA VAL A 29 -0.02 2.24 -7.72
C VAL A 29 0.74 1.37 -8.73
N GLY A 30 2.01 1.67 -8.99
CA GLY A 30 2.84 0.95 -9.94
C GLY A 30 2.22 1.00 -11.33
N THR A 31 1.92 -0.17 -11.90
CA THR A 31 1.28 -0.30 -13.20
C THR A 31 -0.25 -0.47 -13.11
N GLY A 32 -0.85 -0.27 -11.93
CA GLY A 32 -2.31 -0.35 -11.76
C GLY A 32 -2.85 -1.74 -11.40
N ALA A 33 -2.01 -2.65 -10.91
CA ALA A 33 -2.40 -4.05 -10.67
C ALA A 33 -3.55 -4.23 -9.65
N ASN A 34 -3.77 -3.26 -8.76
CA ASN A 34 -4.86 -3.30 -7.78
C ASN A 34 -6.16 -2.67 -8.28
N LEU A 35 -6.08 -1.75 -9.25
CA LEU A 35 -7.21 -0.95 -9.73
C LEU A 35 -8.44 -1.79 -10.12
N PRO A 36 -8.29 -3.00 -10.72
CA PRO A 36 -9.44 -3.82 -11.05
C PRO A 36 -10.25 -4.37 -9.85
N TYR A 37 -9.75 -4.26 -8.63
CA TYR A 37 -10.34 -4.94 -7.47
C TYR A 37 -11.15 -4.02 -6.54
N TYR A 38 -11.15 -2.70 -6.76
CA TYR A 38 -11.91 -1.71 -5.98
C TYR A 38 -13.43 -1.71 -6.27
N ARG A 39 -14.08 -2.86 -6.13
CA ARG A 39 -15.48 -3.05 -6.54
C ARG A 39 -16.51 -2.33 -5.66
N ALA A 40 -16.15 -2.01 -4.42
CA ALA A 40 -17.04 -1.37 -3.45
C ALA A 40 -16.74 0.12 -3.24
N ALA A 41 -15.66 0.64 -3.85
CA ALA A 41 -15.25 2.04 -3.70
C ALA A 41 -16.23 2.97 -4.44
N ALA A 42 -16.43 4.17 -3.91
CA ALA A 42 -17.15 5.24 -4.60
C ALA A 42 -16.26 5.94 -5.63
N SER A 43 -14.97 6.11 -5.30
CA SER A 43 -13.94 6.61 -6.22
C SER A 43 -12.56 6.06 -5.84
N VAL A 44 -11.65 6.02 -6.80
CA VAL A 44 -10.24 5.67 -6.56
C VAL A 44 -9.34 6.78 -7.06
N SER A 45 -8.53 7.34 -6.17
CA SER A 45 -7.35 8.13 -6.52
C SER A 45 -6.10 7.30 -6.30
N ALA A 46 -5.06 7.52 -7.09
CA ALA A 46 -3.85 6.73 -7.03
C ALA A 46 -2.64 7.61 -7.34
N ILE A 47 -1.54 7.37 -6.63
CA ILE A 47 -0.27 8.06 -6.89
C ILE A 47 0.86 7.10 -7.26
N GLU A 48 1.73 7.51 -8.16
CA GLU A 48 2.98 6.82 -8.50
C GLU A 48 4.05 7.88 -8.83
N PRO A 49 5.19 7.92 -8.13
CA PRO A 49 6.23 8.91 -8.40
C PRO A 49 6.96 8.71 -9.73
N ASP A 50 7.02 7.48 -10.25
CA ASP A 50 7.61 7.19 -11.55
C ASP A 50 6.62 7.49 -12.70
N ALA A 51 6.94 8.46 -13.55
CA ALA A 51 6.03 8.94 -14.58
C ALA A 51 5.67 7.88 -15.63
N ASP A 52 6.59 6.97 -15.97
CA ASP A 52 6.36 5.92 -16.96
C ASP A 52 5.39 4.86 -16.41
N ARG A 53 5.59 4.46 -15.15
CA ARG A 53 4.67 3.56 -14.45
C ARG A 53 3.31 4.21 -14.22
N ALA A 54 3.27 5.48 -13.85
CA ALA A 54 2.04 6.24 -13.70
C ALA A 54 1.26 6.31 -15.03
N ALA A 55 1.94 6.45 -16.17
CA ALA A 55 1.30 6.41 -17.49
C ALA A 55 0.69 5.02 -17.80
N GLU A 56 1.35 3.94 -17.39
CA GLU A 56 0.77 2.59 -17.49
C GLU A 56 -0.43 2.40 -16.55
N ALA A 57 -0.31 2.83 -15.29
CA ALA A 57 -1.41 2.82 -14.33
C ALA A 57 -2.59 3.67 -14.79
N HIS A 58 -2.37 4.78 -15.48
CA HIS A 58 -3.45 5.59 -16.06
C HIS A 58 -4.27 4.78 -17.08
N ARG A 59 -3.62 4.03 -17.98
CA ARG A 59 -4.31 3.12 -18.91
C ARG A 59 -5.09 2.03 -18.17
N ALA A 60 -4.49 1.42 -17.15
CA ALA A 60 -5.17 0.44 -16.31
C ALA A 60 -6.35 1.05 -15.54
N GLY A 61 -6.22 2.29 -15.09
CA GLY A 61 -7.24 3.06 -14.39
C GLY A 61 -8.44 3.38 -15.28
N GLN A 62 -8.22 3.78 -16.54
CA GLN A 62 -9.30 3.97 -17.51
C GLN A 62 -10.10 2.69 -17.75
N ALA A 63 -9.41 1.55 -17.90
CA ALA A 63 -10.07 0.25 -18.05
C ALA A 63 -10.83 -0.17 -16.78
N ALA A 64 -10.26 0.11 -15.59
CA ALA A 64 -10.92 -0.15 -14.32
C ALA A 64 -12.17 0.72 -14.13
N ALA A 65 -12.10 2.02 -14.44
CA ALA A 65 -13.21 2.95 -14.35
C ALA A 65 -14.40 2.50 -15.20
N GLN A 66 -14.16 2.12 -16.46
CA GLN A 66 -15.19 1.60 -17.35
C GLN A 66 -15.81 0.31 -16.82
N ARG A 67 -14.98 -0.62 -16.31
CA ARG A 67 -15.44 -1.93 -15.85
C ARG A 67 -16.18 -1.89 -14.51
N LEU A 68 -15.80 -0.96 -13.63
CA LEU A 68 -16.37 -0.83 -12.28
C LEU A 68 -17.49 0.21 -12.21
N GLY A 69 -17.57 1.13 -13.17
CA GLY A 69 -18.55 2.22 -13.14
C GLY A 69 -18.24 3.29 -12.08
N ILE A 70 -16.95 3.48 -11.74
CA ILE A 70 -16.51 4.44 -10.73
C ILE A 70 -15.39 5.35 -11.28
N PRO A 71 -15.24 6.59 -10.78
CA PRO A 71 -14.09 7.42 -11.13
C PRO A 71 -12.77 6.78 -10.66
N VAL A 72 -11.78 6.73 -11.56
CA VAL A 72 -10.41 6.33 -11.23
C VAL A 72 -9.45 7.37 -11.80
N ARG A 73 -8.62 7.98 -10.94
CA ARG A 73 -7.57 8.94 -11.31
C ARG A 73 -6.20 8.46 -10.88
N VAL A 74 -5.18 8.76 -11.67
CA VAL A 74 -3.78 8.46 -11.37
C VAL A 74 -2.98 9.76 -11.51
N ASP A 75 -2.28 10.14 -10.45
CA ASP A 75 -1.45 11.34 -10.36
C ASP A 75 0.03 10.95 -10.21
N VAL A 76 0.94 11.75 -10.79
CA VAL A 76 2.37 11.60 -10.56
C VAL A 76 2.76 12.35 -9.30
N ALA A 77 2.96 11.63 -8.19
CA ALA A 77 3.33 12.21 -6.91
C ALA A 77 4.02 11.19 -5.99
N PRO A 78 4.95 11.64 -5.12
CA PRO A 78 5.50 10.81 -4.05
C PRO A 78 4.52 10.70 -2.86
N ALA A 79 4.69 9.66 -2.04
CA ALA A 79 3.86 9.45 -0.85
C ALA A 79 4.11 10.52 0.23
N GLU A 80 5.29 11.12 0.20
CA GLU A 80 5.77 12.15 1.12
C GLU A 80 5.16 13.54 0.86
N SER A 81 4.44 13.75 -0.25
CA SER A 81 3.84 15.03 -0.62
C SER A 81 2.59 14.81 -1.48
N LEU A 82 1.47 14.50 -0.84
CA LEU A 82 0.23 14.13 -1.51
C LEU A 82 -0.53 15.36 -2.05
N PRO A 83 -0.93 15.37 -3.34
CA PRO A 83 -1.59 16.52 -3.97
C PRO A 83 -3.10 16.58 -3.67
N TYR A 84 -3.50 16.23 -2.45
CA TYR A 84 -4.90 16.15 -2.02
C TYR A 84 -5.14 17.01 -0.79
N ALA A 85 -6.37 17.50 -0.64
CA ALA A 85 -6.78 18.24 0.54
C ALA A 85 -6.85 17.34 1.78
N ASP A 86 -6.84 17.97 2.94
CA ASP A 86 -7.06 17.29 4.22
C ASP A 86 -8.43 16.59 4.24
N ALA A 87 -8.53 15.46 4.94
CA ALA A 87 -9.78 14.73 5.11
C ALA A 87 -10.56 14.42 3.80
N SER A 88 -9.83 14.02 2.76
CA SER A 88 -10.39 13.71 1.44
C SER A 88 -10.75 12.24 1.23
N PHE A 89 -10.22 11.30 2.04
CA PHE A 89 -10.37 9.86 1.81
C PHE A 89 -10.90 9.11 3.03
N ASP A 90 -11.75 8.12 2.77
CA ASP A 90 -12.25 7.19 3.79
C ASP A 90 -11.23 6.07 4.06
N ALA A 91 -10.46 5.70 3.03
CA ALA A 91 -9.40 4.70 3.15
C ALA A 91 -8.18 5.05 2.30
N VAL A 92 -7.01 4.69 2.82
CA VAL A 92 -5.74 4.70 2.08
C VAL A 92 -5.22 3.27 2.00
N VAL A 93 -4.67 2.88 0.85
CA VAL A 93 -4.12 1.55 0.59
C VAL A 93 -2.65 1.67 0.19
N SER A 94 -1.81 0.79 0.73
CA SER A 94 -0.42 0.61 0.29
C SER A 94 -0.10 -0.86 0.07
N SER A 95 0.54 -1.17 -1.06
CA SER A 95 0.80 -2.56 -1.48
C SER A 95 2.24 -2.75 -1.96
N LEU A 96 3.13 -3.17 -1.07
CA LEU A 96 4.56 -3.36 -1.32
C LEU A 96 5.27 -2.05 -1.73
N VAL A 97 4.94 -0.97 -1.02
CA VAL A 97 5.43 0.37 -1.35
C VAL A 97 6.26 0.93 -0.20
N PHE A 98 5.85 0.73 1.05
CA PHE A 98 6.52 1.33 2.21
C PHE A 98 7.94 0.79 2.48
N CYS A 99 8.30 -0.35 1.88
CA CYS A 99 9.70 -0.77 1.85
C CYS A 99 10.58 0.14 0.99
N SER A 100 10.02 0.86 0.01
CA SER A 100 10.70 1.72 -0.96
C SER A 100 10.52 3.23 -0.73
N VAL A 101 9.56 3.65 0.10
CA VAL A 101 9.35 5.05 0.47
C VAL A 101 10.62 5.63 1.11
N THR A 102 10.99 6.85 0.72
CA THR A 102 12.24 7.50 1.15
C THR A 102 12.13 7.94 2.60
N ASP A 103 11.04 8.66 2.93
CA ASP A 103 10.70 9.03 4.30
C ASP A 103 9.32 8.46 4.71
N PRO A 104 9.30 7.26 5.31
CA PRO A 104 8.06 6.65 5.77
C PRO A 104 7.32 7.48 6.82
N ARG A 105 8.01 8.29 7.64
CA ARG A 105 7.34 9.10 8.67
C ARG A 105 6.63 10.28 8.03
N GLN A 106 7.27 10.95 7.08
CA GLN A 106 6.64 12.01 6.30
C GLN A 106 5.43 11.47 5.52
N ALA A 107 5.57 10.34 4.84
CA ALA A 107 4.47 9.69 4.14
C ALA A 107 3.30 9.33 5.08
N LEU A 108 3.57 8.80 6.28
CA LEU A 108 2.53 8.56 7.28
C LEU A 108 1.86 9.84 7.78
N GLY A 109 2.60 10.94 7.85
CA GLY A 109 2.03 12.26 8.16
C GLY A 109 1.03 12.71 7.10
N GLU A 110 1.42 12.64 5.83
CA GLU A 110 0.56 12.96 4.69
C GLU A 110 -0.67 12.05 4.60
N ILE A 111 -0.48 10.74 4.78
CA ILE A 111 -1.59 9.77 4.82
C ILE A 111 -2.56 10.12 5.96
N GLY A 112 -2.04 10.45 7.13
CA GLY A 112 -2.87 10.88 8.26
C GLY A 112 -3.64 12.18 7.96
N ARG A 113 -3.02 13.12 7.25
CA ARG A 113 -3.64 14.40 6.85
C ARG A 113 -4.79 14.21 5.88
N VAL A 114 -4.62 13.37 4.85
CA VAL A 114 -5.63 13.18 3.81
C VAL A 114 -6.77 12.23 4.21
N LEU A 115 -6.59 11.43 5.26
CA LEU A 115 -7.67 10.61 5.81
C LEU A 115 -8.70 11.46 6.55
N ARG A 116 -9.98 11.15 6.34
CA ARG A 116 -11.09 11.68 7.14
C ARG A 116 -10.98 11.20 8.59
N PRO A 117 -11.61 11.91 9.56
CA PRO A 117 -11.81 11.36 10.89
C PRO A 117 -12.47 9.97 10.82
N GLY A 118 -11.85 8.96 11.44
CA GLY A 118 -12.29 7.57 11.37
C GLY A 118 -11.85 6.80 10.12
N GLY A 119 -11.13 7.45 9.19
CA GLY A 119 -10.54 6.83 8.03
C GLY A 119 -9.40 5.86 8.38
N VAL A 120 -9.14 4.91 7.49
CA VAL A 120 -8.25 3.77 7.79
C VAL A 120 -7.18 3.55 6.73
N LEU A 121 -5.98 3.19 7.18
CA LEU A 121 -4.88 2.77 6.32
C LEU A 121 -4.83 1.24 6.25
N TRP A 122 -4.88 0.70 5.04
CA TRP A 122 -4.72 -0.72 4.75
C TRP A 122 -3.38 -0.96 4.08
N MET A 123 -2.61 -1.92 4.58
CA MET A 123 -1.29 -2.20 4.03
C MET A 123 -1.07 -3.68 3.81
N LEU A 124 -0.38 -3.99 2.72
CA LEU A 124 0.23 -5.29 2.44
C LEU A 124 1.70 -5.05 2.13
N GLU A 125 2.57 -5.30 3.10
CA GLU A 125 3.95 -4.85 3.01
C GLU A 125 4.95 -5.99 3.16
N HIS A 126 6.07 -5.82 2.47
CA HIS A 126 7.31 -6.48 2.83
C HIS A 126 7.90 -5.77 4.05
N VAL A 127 8.11 -6.49 5.14
CA VAL A 127 8.67 -5.97 6.40
C VAL A 127 9.89 -6.76 6.84
N ARG A 128 10.69 -6.16 7.70
CA ARG A 128 11.85 -6.79 8.34
C ARG A 128 11.53 -8.21 8.84
N PRO A 129 12.39 -9.21 8.57
CA PRO A 129 12.27 -10.54 9.14
C PRO A 129 12.27 -10.52 10.67
N GLN A 130 11.46 -11.39 11.31
CA GLN A 130 11.41 -11.49 12.78
C GLN A 130 12.60 -12.26 13.37
N MET A 131 13.18 -13.19 12.63
CA MET A 131 14.34 -13.96 13.11
C MET A 131 15.60 -13.10 13.10
N PRO A 132 16.32 -12.92 14.23
CA PRO A 132 17.47 -12.02 14.31
C PRO A 132 18.57 -12.28 13.27
N ALA A 133 18.86 -13.55 12.98
CA ALA A 133 19.84 -13.92 11.97
C ALA A 133 19.43 -13.45 10.56
N LEU A 134 18.16 -13.66 10.18
CA LEU A 134 17.64 -13.19 8.90
C LEU A 134 17.53 -11.67 8.84
N ALA A 135 17.20 -11.02 9.95
CA ALA A 135 17.15 -9.56 10.03
C ALA A 135 18.54 -8.94 9.79
N ARG A 136 19.60 -9.53 10.36
CA ARG A 136 20.98 -9.10 10.11
C ARG A 136 21.40 -9.32 8.66
N LEU A 137 21.04 -10.48 8.09
CA LEU A 137 21.29 -10.76 6.67
C LEU A 137 20.56 -9.75 5.76
N ALA A 138 19.29 -9.45 6.05
CA ALA A 138 18.52 -8.46 5.32
C ALA A 138 19.19 -7.07 5.35
N THR A 139 19.64 -6.61 6.52
CA THR A 139 20.38 -5.34 6.65
C THR A 139 21.67 -5.36 5.85
N PHE A 140 22.42 -6.46 5.87
CA PHE A 140 23.65 -6.59 5.10
C PHE A 140 23.42 -6.56 3.58
N VAL A 141 22.35 -7.18 3.10
CA VAL A 141 22.01 -7.26 1.67
C VAL A 141 21.33 -5.98 1.15
N THR A 142 20.67 -5.22 2.02
CA THR A 142 19.85 -4.04 1.66
C THR A 142 20.59 -3.02 0.78
N PRO A 143 21.86 -2.61 1.06
CA PRO A 143 22.56 -1.63 0.24
C PRO A 143 22.70 -2.05 -1.24
N GLY A 144 22.91 -3.35 -1.50
CA GLY A 144 22.94 -3.87 -2.86
C GLY A 144 21.53 -3.97 -3.45
N TRP A 145 20.58 -4.47 -2.66
CA TRP A 145 19.21 -4.71 -3.08
C TRP A 145 18.47 -3.43 -3.48
N GLN A 146 18.56 -2.37 -2.68
CA GLN A 146 17.85 -1.11 -2.93
C GLN A 146 18.23 -0.47 -4.28
N ARG A 147 19.44 -0.74 -4.81
CA ARG A 147 19.91 -0.22 -6.11
C ARG A 147 19.24 -0.90 -7.30
N ILE A 148 18.74 -2.12 -7.14
CA ILE A 148 18.17 -2.93 -8.22
C ILE A 148 16.67 -3.19 -8.06
N ALA A 149 16.13 -2.96 -6.87
CA ALA A 149 14.74 -3.24 -6.52
C ALA A 149 13.95 -1.97 -6.15
N HIS A 150 14.11 -0.90 -6.94
CA HIS A 150 13.37 0.36 -6.78
C HIS A 150 13.39 0.89 -5.34
N ASN A 151 14.59 1.02 -4.76
CA ASN A 151 14.80 1.47 -3.38
C ASN A 151 14.20 0.56 -2.30
N CYS A 152 13.86 -0.71 -2.58
CA CYS A 152 13.31 -1.60 -1.54
C CYS A 152 14.33 -1.85 -0.41
N HIS A 153 13.94 -1.58 0.84
CA HIS A 153 14.72 -1.88 2.05
C HIS A 153 14.25 -3.20 2.66
N LEU A 154 15.10 -4.23 2.64
CA LEU A 154 14.74 -5.56 3.13
C LEU A 154 14.61 -5.61 4.65
N ASP A 155 15.20 -4.65 5.35
CA ASP A 155 15.24 -4.56 6.80
C ASP A 155 14.30 -3.50 7.36
N ARG A 156 13.39 -2.95 6.54
CA ARG A 156 12.44 -1.90 6.94
C ARG A 156 11.51 -2.37 8.07
N PRO A 157 11.55 -1.76 9.26
CA PRO A 157 10.67 -2.10 10.38
C PRO A 157 9.33 -1.34 10.28
N THR A 158 8.57 -1.60 9.21
CA THR A 158 7.37 -0.81 8.86
C THR A 158 6.32 -0.78 9.98
N VAL A 159 6.13 -1.90 10.69
CA VAL A 159 5.15 -1.99 11.78
C VAL A 159 5.55 -1.13 12.97
N GLU A 160 6.84 -1.12 13.30
CA GLU A 160 7.40 -0.32 14.38
C GLU A 160 7.32 1.18 14.03
N VAL A 161 7.69 1.55 12.79
CA VAL A 161 7.59 2.94 12.31
C VAL A 161 6.15 3.47 12.36
N LEU A 162 5.15 2.66 11.99
CA LEU A 162 3.74 3.03 12.15
C LEU A 162 3.39 3.39 13.59
N LYS A 163 3.73 2.49 14.53
CA LYS A 163 3.43 2.66 15.96
C LYS A 163 4.11 3.89 16.54
N GLU A 164 5.39 4.09 16.22
CA GLU A 164 6.16 5.25 16.65
C GLU A 164 5.64 6.57 16.07
N SER A 165 5.01 6.53 14.89
CA SER A 165 4.32 7.68 14.28
C SER A 165 2.91 7.90 14.81
N GLY A 166 2.52 7.21 15.89
CA GLY A 166 1.24 7.42 16.58
C GLY A 166 0.05 6.70 15.95
N TRP A 167 0.28 5.70 15.10
CA TRP A 167 -0.77 4.85 14.54
C TRP A 167 -1.07 3.66 15.46
N GLN A 168 -2.35 3.38 15.66
CA GLN A 168 -2.80 2.08 16.16
C GLN A 168 -2.71 1.08 15.00
N VAL A 169 -2.19 -0.12 15.26
CA VAL A 169 -1.91 -1.13 14.22
C VAL A 169 -2.48 -2.48 14.62
N GLU A 170 -3.30 -3.05 13.75
CA GLU A 170 -3.79 -4.42 13.81
C GLU A 170 -3.13 -5.25 12.70
N ILE A 171 -2.36 -6.27 13.08
CA ILE A 171 -1.81 -7.24 12.13
C ILE A 171 -2.88 -8.30 11.85
N LEU A 172 -3.48 -8.21 10.67
CA LEU A 172 -4.51 -9.16 10.23
C LEU A 172 -3.90 -10.50 9.78
N ARG A 173 -2.70 -10.46 9.19
CA ARG A 173 -2.00 -11.67 8.74
C ARG A 173 -0.51 -11.43 8.57
N ARG A 174 0.30 -12.44 8.90
CA ARG A 174 1.74 -12.50 8.60
C ARG A 174 2.11 -13.82 7.94
N ARG A 175 2.91 -13.78 6.88
CA ARG A 175 3.55 -14.94 6.26
C ARG A 175 5.00 -14.59 5.95
N GLY A 176 5.92 -14.98 6.83
CA GLY A 176 7.32 -14.57 6.75
C GLY A 176 7.45 -13.05 6.82
N VAL A 177 8.02 -12.47 5.78
CA VAL A 177 8.23 -11.01 5.62
C VAL A 177 7.01 -10.27 5.06
N LEU A 178 5.97 -10.97 4.57
CA LEU A 178 4.77 -10.32 4.08
C LEU A 178 3.74 -10.15 5.20
N VAL A 179 3.28 -8.92 5.41
CA VAL A 179 2.33 -8.56 6.46
C VAL A 179 1.15 -7.82 5.85
N LYS A 180 -0.05 -8.32 6.09
CA LYS A 180 -1.30 -7.58 5.90
C LYS A 180 -1.68 -6.96 7.24
N LEU A 181 -1.89 -5.65 7.26
CA LEU A 181 -2.27 -4.91 8.45
C LEU A 181 -3.29 -3.82 8.13
N LYS A 182 -3.96 -3.38 9.19
CA LYS A 182 -4.83 -2.20 9.22
C LYS A 182 -4.28 -1.23 10.26
N ALA A 183 -4.32 0.07 9.98
CA ALA A 183 -3.89 1.10 10.90
C ALA A 183 -4.86 2.29 10.93
N TRP A 184 -4.98 2.96 12.08
CA TRP A 184 -5.84 4.13 12.29
C TRP A 184 -5.27 5.04 13.39
N ARG A 185 -5.86 6.24 13.56
CA ARG A 185 -5.52 7.21 14.61
C ARG A 185 -6.76 7.62 15.38
#